data_AF-A0A1C5RW02-F1
#
_entry.id   AF-A0A1C5RW02-F1
#
_cell.length_a   1.000
_cell.length_b   1.000
_cell.length_c   1.000
_cell.angle_alpha   90.00
_cell.angle_beta   90.00
_cell.angle_gamma   90.00
#
_symmetry.space_group_name_H-M   'P 1'
#
loop_
_entity.id
_entity.type
_entity.pdbx_description
1 polymer ?
#
loop_
_entity_poly.entity_id
_entity_poly.type
_entity_poly.pdbx_seq_one_letter_code
_entity_poly.pdbx_strand_id
1 'polypeptide(L)'
;MAKKKAPQRLAGAEESCISPEQEAIIQWFRTVKFRKNLLGGVDEAAMWKKLEELYALYEAAIRAERTRYNVLLAEQKGLPLNAEPDSFAKGSPTRGAGERSETERFNPESDSSDPQKEAHSDAPAGQ
;
A
#
# COMPACT_ATOMS: atom_id res chain seq x y z
N MET A 1 -34.21 -35.06 -17.10
CA MET A 1 -33.66 -33.94 -16.30
C MET A 1 -32.30 -33.59 -16.86
N ALA A 2 -32.09 -32.37 -17.38
CA ALA A 2 -30.79 -31.95 -17.93
C ALA A 2 -29.82 -31.65 -16.79
N LYS A 3 -28.66 -32.32 -16.77
CA LYS A 3 -27.55 -32.01 -15.86
C LYS A 3 -27.02 -30.62 -16.21
N LYS A 4 -27.17 -29.64 -15.30
CA LYS A 4 -26.54 -28.32 -15.44
C LYS A 4 -25.02 -28.52 -15.37
N LYS A 5 -24.31 -28.04 -16.40
CA LYS A 5 -22.84 -28.01 -16.42
C LYS A 5 -22.36 -27.07 -15.32
N ALA A 6 -21.34 -27.47 -14.56
CA ALA A 6 -20.71 -26.59 -13.59
C ALA A 6 -20.12 -25.35 -14.30
N PRO A 7 -20.06 -24.18 -13.64
CA PRO A 7 -19.42 -22.99 -14.18
C PRO A 7 -18.00 -23.31 -14.65
N GLN A 8 -17.71 -23.04 -15.92
CA GLN A 8 -16.36 -23.19 -16.45
C GLN A 8 -15.49 -22.07 -15.89
N ARG A 9 -14.44 -22.45 -15.14
CA ARG A 9 -13.42 -21.53 -14.68
C ARG A 9 -12.50 -21.15 -15.84
N LEU A 10 -11.91 -19.96 -15.77
CA LEU A 10 -10.91 -19.52 -16.75
C LEU A 10 -9.70 -20.47 -16.70
N ALA A 11 -9.11 -20.76 -17.86
CA ALA A 11 -7.84 -21.49 -17.90
C ALA A 11 -6.80 -20.74 -17.04
N GLY A 12 -6.07 -21.46 -16.18
CA GLY A 12 -5.07 -20.88 -15.28
C GLY A 12 -5.61 -20.33 -13.95
N ALA A 13 -6.92 -20.37 -13.69
CA ALA A 13 -7.46 -19.97 -12.39
C ALA A 13 -7.22 -21.06 -11.32
N GLU A 14 -6.53 -20.70 -10.23
CA GLU A 14 -6.23 -21.54 -9.05
C GLU A 14 -7.44 -22.35 -8.57
N GLU A 15 -7.33 -23.68 -8.44
CA GLU A 15 -8.46 -24.56 -8.09
C GLU A 15 -9.10 -24.23 -6.73
N SER A 16 -8.29 -23.74 -5.79
CA SER A 16 -8.72 -23.28 -4.46
C SER A 16 -9.07 -21.78 -4.46
N CYS A 17 -10.02 -21.38 -3.62
CA CYS A 17 -10.30 -19.96 -3.36
C CYS A 17 -9.27 -19.31 -2.42
N ILE A 18 -8.46 -20.12 -1.73
CA ILE A 18 -7.41 -19.69 -0.81
C ILE A 18 -6.07 -20.14 -1.37
N SER A 19 -5.15 -19.20 -1.57
CA SER A 19 -3.80 -19.49 -2.02
C SER A 19 -2.93 -20.06 -0.90
N PRO A 20 -1.85 -20.79 -1.21
CA PRO A 20 -0.94 -21.31 -0.19
C PRO A 20 -0.38 -20.24 0.76
N GLU A 21 -0.09 -19.05 0.25
CA GLU A 21 0.40 -17.94 1.07
C GLU A 21 -0.68 -17.38 2.00
N GLN A 22 -1.94 -17.34 1.55
CA GLN A 22 -3.08 -17.01 2.40
C GLN A 22 -3.32 -18.09 3.46
N GLU A 23 -3.17 -19.37 3.12
CA GLU A 23 -3.25 -20.48 4.08
C GLU A 23 -2.16 -20.34 5.16
N ALA A 24 -0.95 -19.91 4.81
CA ALA A 24 0.11 -19.65 5.78
C ALA A 24 -0.28 -18.55 6.78
N ILE A 25 -0.94 -17.48 6.32
CA ILE A 25 -1.48 -16.43 7.21
C ILE A 25 -2.56 -17.00 8.13
N ILE A 26 -3.49 -17.79 7.59
CA ILE A 26 -4.56 -18.44 8.36
C ILE A 26 -3.96 -19.36 9.44
N GLN A 27 -2.99 -20.19 9.08
CA GLN A 27 -2.32 -21.09 10.00
C GLN A 27 -1.54 -20.32 11.06
N TRP A 28 -0.89 -19.22 10.69
CA TRP A 28 -0.19 -18.36 11.64
C TRP A 28 -1.16 -17.77 12.66
N PHE A 29 -2.31 -17.22 12.25
CA PHE A 29 -3.32 -16.70 13.19
C PHE A 29 -3.88 -17.77 14.11
N ARG A 30 -4.03 -19.01 13.63
CA ARG A 30 -4.49 -20.14 14.45
C ARG A 30 -3.48 -20.59 15.50
N THR A 31 -2.18 -20.33 15.27
CA THR A 31 -1.10 -20.94 16.05
C THR A 31 -0.25 -19.94 16.83
N VAL A 32 -0.29 -18.66 16.48
CA VAL A 32 0.48 -17.61 17.14
C VAL A 32 0.16 -17.55 18.63
N LYS A 33 1.22 -17.46 19.44
CA LYS A 33 1.12 -17.28 20.88
C LYS A 33 1.97 -16.09 21.29
N PHE A 34 1.40 -15.27 22.15
CA PHE A 34 2.09 -14.13 22.75
C PHE A 34 2.73 -14.55 24.06
N ARG A 35 3.99 -14.16 24.24
CA ARG A 35 4.68 -14.35 25.51
C ARG A 35 4.05 -13.42 26.55
N LYS A 36 3.79 -13.94 27.76
CA LYS A 36 3.25 -13.17 28.88
C LYS A 36 4.36 -12.61 29.75
N ASN A 37 4.14 -11.44 30.33
CA ASN A 37 5.00 -10.85 31.35
C ASN A 37 4.63 -11.36 32.76
N LEU A 38 5.58 -11.26 33.70
CA LEU A 38 5.45 -11.80 35.05
C LEU A 38 4.38 -11.09 35.91
N LEU A 39 4.11 -9.81 35.65
CA LEU A 39 3.10 -9.00 36.36
C LEU A 39 1.81 -8.82 35.55
N GLY A 40 1.49 -9.79 34.68
CA GLY A 40 0.42 -9.65 33.71
C GLY A 40 0.85 -8.85 32.48
N GLY A 41 0.03 -8.90 31.43
CA GLY A 41 0.35 -8.30 30.12
C GLY A 41 1.17 -9.19 29.19
N VAL A 42 1.39 -8.70 27.97
CA VAL A 42 2.17 -9.35 26.91
C VAL A 42 3.57 -8.72 26.86
N ASP A 43 4.59 -9.54 26.62
CA ASP A 43 5.95 -9.06 26.33
C ASP A 43 5.94 -8.30 25.00
N GLU A 44 6.09 -6.98 25.06
CA GLU A 44 6.01 -6.10 23.90
C GLU A 44 7.10 -6.41 22.86
N ALA A 45 8.33 -6.72 23.30
CA ALA A 45 9.41 -7.06 22.38
C ALA A 45 9.10 -8.36 21.62
N ALA A 46 8.52 -9.36 22.28
CA ALA A 46 8.05 -10.58 21.66
C ALA A 46 6.83 -10.34 20.76
N MET A 47 5.93 -9.42 21.13
CA MET A 47 4.79 -9.01 20.32
C MET A 47 5.23 -8.34 19.02
N TRP A 48 6.19 -7.42 19.07
CA TRP A 48 6.74 -6.76 17.88
C TRP A 48 7.34 -7.78 16.91
N LYS A 49 8.06 -8.79 17.41
CA LYS A 49 8.55 -9.90 16.57
C LYS A 49 7.43 -10.70 15.91
N LYS A 50 6.32 -10.94 16.62
CA LYS A 50 5.14 -11.57 16.01
C LYS A 50 4.50 -10.69 14.95
N LEU A 51 4.50 -9.38 15.14
CA LEU A 51 4.02 -8.46 14.12
C LEU A 51 4.91 -8.47 12.87
N GLU A 52 6.23 -8.49 13.04
CA GLU A 52 7.19 -8.62 11.93
C GLU A 52 7.00 -9.93 11.15
N GLU A 53 6.84 -11.06 11.84
CA GLU A 53 6.51 -12.36 11.21
C GLU A 53 5.23 -12.26 10.37
N LEU A 54 4.18 -11.64 10.91
CA LEU A 54 2.90 -11.48 10.21
C LEU A 54 3.04 -10.59 8.97
N TYR A 55 3.79 -9.48 9.06
CA TYR A 55 4.07 -8.62 7.91
C TYR A 55 4.80 -9.39 6.81
N ALA A 56 5.78 -10.23 7.15
CA ALA A 56 6.49 -11.03 6.16
C ALA A 56 5.56 -12.01 5.42
N LEU A 57 4.58 -12.60 6.11
CA LEU A 57 3.57 -13.46 5.49
C LEU A 57 2.64 -12.68 4.54
N TYR A 58 2.20 -11.48 4.93
CA TYR A 58 1.41 -10.62 4.04
C TYR A 58 2.18 -10.20 2.80
N GLU A 59 3.44 -9.79 2.95
CA GLU A 59 4.30 -9.44 1.82
C GLU A 59 4.53 -10.62 0.88
N ALA A 60 4.66 -11.84 1.42
CA ALA A 60 4.72 -13.05 0.58
C ALA A 60 3.42 -13.26 -0.20
N ALA A 61 2.26 -13.15 0.47
CA ALA A 61 0.96 -13.34 -0.17
C ALA A 61 0.68 -12.29 -1.26
N ILE A 62 0.96 -11.01 -1.00
CA ILE A 62 0.78 -9.93 -1.97
C ILE A 62 1.70 -10.12 -3.18
N ARG A 63 2.96 -10.51 -2.94
CA ARG A 63 3.90 -10.80 -4.04
C ARG A 63 3.44 -11.98 -4.89
N ALA A 64 3.00 -13.07 -4.27
CA ALA A 64 2.48 -14.22 -4.98
C ALA A 64 1.26 -13.84 -5.84
N GLU A 65 0.33 -13.08 -5.27
CA GLU A 65 -0.87 -12.65 -5.98
C GLU A 65 -0.55 -11.71 -7.16
N ARG A 66 0.37 -10.75 -6.95
CA ARG A 66 0.86 -9.88 -8.02
C ARG A 66 1.49 -10.69 -9.16
N THR A 67 2.26 -11.72 -8.83
CA THR A 67 2.84 -12.63 -9.83
C THR A 67 1.75 -13.37 -10.59
N ARG A 68 0.77 -13.98 -9.91
CA ARG A 68 -0.36 -14.68 -10.56
C ARG A 68 -1.11 -13.75 -11.52
N TYR A 69 -1.42 -12.54 -11.09
CA TYR A 69 -2.13 -11.56 -11.92
C TYR A 69 -1.30 -11.10 -13.12
N ASN A 70 0.00 -10.86 -12.94
CA ASN A 70 0.90 -10.48 -14.03
C ASN A 70 0.98 -11.56 -15.11
N VAL A 71 1.00 -12.84 -14.73
CA VAL A 71 0.96 -13.97 -15.66
C VAL A 71 -0.32 -13.94 -16.50
N LEU A 72 -1.49 -13.77 -15.85
CA LEU A 72 -2.78 -13.70 -16.55
C LEU A 72 -2.86 -12.49 -17.50
N LEU A 73 -2.33 -11.34 -17.08
CA LEU A 73 -2.26 -10.15 -17.95
C LEU A 73 -1.33 -10.36 -19.14
N ALA A 74 -0.18 -11.02 -18.95
CA ALA A 74 0.77 -11.30 -20.01
C ALA A 74 0.16 -12.27 -21.04
N GLU A 75 -0.52 -13.32 -20.57
CA GLU A 75 -1.26 -14.27 -21.42
C GLU A 75 -2.36 -13.55 -22.21
N GLN A 76 -3.17 -12.72 -21.56
CA GLN A 76 -4.22 -11.95 -22.22
C GLN A 76 -3.68 -11.00 -23.31
N LYS A 77 -2.50 -10.40 -23.08
CA LYS A 77 -1.88 -9.42 -23.99
C LYS A 77 -0.95 -10.07 -25.01
N GLY A 78 -0.73 -11.39 -24.96
CA GLY A 78 0.28 -12.07 -25.78
C GLY A 78 1.71 -11.57 -25.52
N LEU A 79 1.97 -11.01 -24.34
CA LEU A 79 3.28 -10.48 -23.96
C LEU A 79 4.17 -11.62 -23.43
N PRO A 80 5.49 -11.61 -23.68
CA PRO A 80 6.39 -12.59 -23.11
C PRO A 80 6.41 -12.47 -21.57
N LEU A 81 6.29 -13.60 -20.88
CA LEU A 81 6.25 -13.74 -19.41
C LEU A 81 7.51 -13.24 -18.68
N ASN A 82 8.53 -12.80 -19.43
CA ASN A 82 9.84 -12.43 -18.92
C ASN A 82 9.94 -10.95 -18.52
N ALA A 83 8.80 -10.25 -18.39
CA ALA A 83 8.79 -8.95 -17.73
C ALA A 83 9.03 -9.19 -16.24
N GLU A 84 10.31 -9.23 -15.86
CA GLU A 84 10.78 -9.12 -14.48
C GLU A 84 9.89 -8.08 -13.77
N PRO A 85 9.32 -8.40 -12.59
CA PRO A 85 8.54 -7.44 -11.82
C PRO A 85 9.47 -6.29 -11.46
N ASP A 86 9.38 -5.25 -12.29
CA ASP A 86 10.30 -4.15 -12.40
C ASP A 86 10.78 -3.68 -11.02
N SER A 87 12.10 -3.56 -10.94
CA SER A 87 13.03 -2.77 -10.12
C SER A 87 12.51 -1.59 -9.26
N PHE A 88 11.22 -1.29 -9.26
CA PHE A 88 10.57 -0.15 -8.62
C PHE A 88 10.72 -0.12 -7.08
N ALA A 89 11.21 -1.19 -6.46
CA ALA A 89 11.49 -1.26 -5.02
C ALA A 89 13.00 -1.15 -4.67
N LYS A 90 13.86 -0.67 -5.58
CA LYS A 90 15.25 -0.30 -5.23
C LYS A 90 15.56 1.13 -5.62
N GLY A 91 15.32 2.04 -4.67
CA GLY A 91 15.85 3.40 -4.68
C GLY A 91 14.78 4.48 -4.75
N SER A 92 14.25 4.86 -3.59
CA SER A 92 13.73 6.22 -3.43
C SER A 92 14.79 7.22 -3.90
N PRO A 93 14.44 8.26 -4.67
CA PRO A 93 15.37 9.34 -4.95
C PRO A 93 15.89 9.89 -3.63
N THR A 94 17.21 9.85 -3.47
CA THR A 94 17.97 10.42 -2.38
C THR A 94 17.40 11.80 -2.05
N ARG A 95 16.82 11.91 -0.85
CA ARG A 95 16.44 13.19 -0.24
C ARG A 95 17.71 14.01 -0.06
N GLY A 96 17.98 14.91 -1.00
CA GLY A 96 18.80 16.10 -0.86
C GLY A 96 20.22 15.90 -0.33
N ALA A 97 21.15 15.59 -1.21
CA ALA A 97 22.53 16.07 -1.06
C ALA A 97 22.66 17.34 -1.91
N GLY A 98 22.17 18.45 -1.38
CA GLY A 98 22.53 19.80 -1.79
C GLY A 98 23.21 20.44 -0.59
N GLU A 99 24.48 20.79 -0.75
CA GLU A 99 25.32 21.43 0.26
C GLU A 99 24.67 22.70 0.83
N ARG A 100 24.93 22.94 2.13
CA ARG A 100 24.48 24.09 2.92
C ARG A 100 24.89 25.42 2.28
N SER A 101 24.03 26.44 2.41
CA SER A 101 24.44 27.77 2.89
C SER A 101 23.28 28.50 3.58
N GLU A 102 23.63 29.06 4.75
CA GLU A 102 23.12 30.30 5.36
C GLU A 102 21.66 30.38 5.85
N THR A 103 21.54 30.28 7.18
CA THR A 103 20.87 31.27 8.05
C THR A 103 19.83 32.19 7.40
N GLU A 104 18.59 31.73 7.31
CA GLU A 104 17.44 32.63 7.42
C GLU A 104 16.55 32.16 8.57
N ARG A 105 16.83 32.77 9.71
CA ARG A 105 16.04 32.76 10.92
C ARG A 105 14.66 33.34 10.57
N PHE A 106 13.61 32.57 10.85
CA PHE A 106 12.20 33.00 10.77
C PHE A 106 12.05 34.40 11.37
N ASN A 107 11.67 35.39 10.55
CA ASN A 107 11.44 36.78 10.97
C ASN A 107 9.93 37.08 10.89
N PRO A 108 9.19 37.04 12.01
CA PRO A 108 7.76 37.29 12.02
C PRO A 108 7.49 38.76 12.33
N GLU A 109 7.74 39.67 11.38
CA GLU A 109 7.17 41.02 11.43
C GLU A 109 7.39 41.74 10.09
N SER A 110 6.33 42.36 9.58
CA SER A 110 6.26 43.24 8.40
C SER A 110 5.87 42.56 7.08
N ASP A 111 4.56 42.40 6.85
CA ASP A 111 3.98 42.99 5.63
C ASP A 111 2.51 43.40 5.87
N SER A 112 2.34 44.65 6.30
CA SER A 112 1.06 45.35 6.36
C SER A 112 1.12 46.46 5.33
N SER A 113 0.37 46.32 4.24
CA SER A 113 -0.09 47.38 3.31
C SER A 113 -0.92 46.69 2.20
N ASP A 114 -2.10 47.08 1.73
CA ASP A 114 -3.16 48.04 2.06
C ASP A 114 -4.32 47.68 1.08
N PRO A 115 -5.60 47.55 1.50
CA PRO A 115 -6.66 47.04 0.63
C PRO A 115 -7.40 48.16 -0.11
N GLN A 116 -6.85 48.66 -1.23
CA GLN A 116 -7.61 49.51 -2.15
C GLN A 116 -7.21 49.31 -3.62
N LYS A 117 -7.91 48.42 -4.32
CA LYS A 117 -8.39 48.68 -5.69
C LYS A 117 -9.28 47.54 -6.21
N GLU A 118 -10.50 47.92 -6.54
CA GLU A 118 -11.25 47.51 -7.74
C GLU A 118 -11.61 46.02 -7.93
N ALA A 119 -12.87 45.71 -7.62
CA ALA A 119 -13.70 44.89 -8.51
C ALA A 119 -15.16 45.35 -8.45
N HIS A 120 -15.56 45.98 -9.55
CA HIS A 120 -16.86 46.41 -10.05
C HIS A 120 -18.08 45.56 -9.64
N SER A 121 -19.23 46.19 -9.42
CA SER A 121 -20.42 45.95 -10.27
C SER A 121 -21.56 46.94 -9.99
N ASP A 122 -22.04 47.52 -11.09
CA ASP A 122 -23.19 48.39 -11.26
C ASP A 122 -24.49 47.56 -11.29
N ALA A 123 -25.54 47.96 -10.54
CA ALA A 123 -26.97 47.89 -10.94
C ALA A 123 -27.92 48.30 -9.79
N PRO A 124 -29.10 48.89 -10.08
CA PRO A 124 -29.86 49.71 -9.15
C PRO A 124 -31.04 48.99 -8.49
N ALA A 125 -31.50 49.50 -7.35
CA ALA A 125 -32.85 49.26 -6.84
C ALA A 125 -33.47 50.61 -6.43
N GLY A 126 -34.44 51.06 -7.22
CA GLY A 126 -35.31 52.17 -6.85
C GLY A 126 -36.42 51.70 -5.91
N GLN A 127 -36.83 52.58 -5.00
CA GLN A 127 -38.19 53.13 -4.88
C GLN A 127 -38.16 54.29 -3.89
#